data_AF-A0A536QVV7-F1
#
_entry.id   AF-A0A536QVV7-F1
#
_cell.length_a   1.000
_cell.length_b   1.000
_cell.length_c   1.000
_cell.angle_alpha   90.00
_cell.angle_beta   90.00
_cell.angle_gamma   90.00
#
_symmetry.space_group_name_H-M   'P 1'
#
loop_
_entity.id
_entity.type
_entity.pdbx_description
1 polymer ?
#
loop_
_entity_poly.entity_id
_entity_poly.type
_entity_poly.pdbx_seq_one_letter_code
_entity_poly.pdbx_strand_id
1 'polypeptide(L)'
;MSGDDVEDIEVCEPIHECPDCGSVTIRGKWSIEGARTLTHAARMLRDYAHELEHMRASGLELASPVEADYGVVRPGGAPPDDALDVLDDE
;
A
#
# COMPACT_ATOMS: atom_id res chain seq x y z
N MET A 1 -28.03 22.93 2.82
CA MET A 1 -27.63 21.74 2.05
C MET A 1 -26.13 21.68 2.18
N SER A 2 -25.65 20.61 2.80
CA SER A 2 -24.25 20.38 3.14
C SER A 2 -23.41 20.46 1.87
N GLY A 3 -22.51 21.43 1.80
CA GLY A 3 -21.43 21.39 0.82
C GLY A 3 -20.49 20.31 1.31
N ASP A 4 -20.41 19.20 0.59
CA ASP A 4 -19.40 18.19 0.80
C ASP A 4 -18.02 18.85 0.77
N ASP A 5 -17.41 19.02 1.94
CA ASP A 5 -15.98 19.10 2.13
C ASP A 5 -15.38 17.79 1.60
N VAL A 6 -15.27 17.69 0.27
CA VAL A 6 -14.37 16.73 -0.36
C VAL A 6 -12.97 17.24 -0.04
N GLU A 7 -12.48 16.86 1.13
CA GLU A 7 -11.08 17.03 1.52
C GLU A 7 -10.22 16.72 0.30
N ASP A 8 -9.37 17.66 -0.11
CA ASP A 8 -8.38 17.48 -1.17
C ASP A 8 -7.72 16.10 -0.93
N ILE A 9 -8.12 15.11 -1.72
CA ILE A 9 -7.55 13.77 -1.59
C ILE A 9 -6.14 13.92 -2.13
N GLU A 10 -5.17 14.14 -1.23
CA GLU A 10 -3.75 14.17 -1.57
C GLU A 10 -3.47 12.93 -2.42
N VAL A 11 -3.10 13.18 -3.68
CA VAL A 11 -2.62 12.13 -4.56
C VAL A 11 -1.24 11.75 -4.05
N CYS A 12 -1.12 10.62 -3.37
CA CYS A 12 0.21 10.08 -3.05
C CYS A 12 0.59 8.97 -4.04
N GLU A 13 1.86 8.58 -3.98
CA GLU A 13 2.37 7.44 -4.74
C GLU A 13 1.74 6.12 -4.24
N PRO A 14 1.49 5.15 -5.13
CA PRO A 14 0.87 3.87 -4.78
C PRO A 14 1.79 2.95 -3.95
N ILE A 15 3.06 3.31 -3.80
CA ILE A 15 4.02 2.67 -2.90
C ILE A 15 4.70 3.80 -2.13
N HIS A 16 4.73 3.71 -0.81
CA HIS A 16 5.33 4.73 0.03
C HIS A 16 6.17 4.10 1.12
N GLU A 17 7.43 4.53 1.22
CA GLU A 17 8.34 4.18 2.30
C GLU A 17 8.35 5.29 3.35
N CYS A 18 8.03 4.93 4.60
CA CYS A 18 8.10 5.86 5.72
C CYS A 18 9.58 6.19 6.02
N PRO A 19 10.00 7.46 5.94
CA PRO A 19 11.39 7.84 6.15
C PRO A 19 11.86 7.63 7.60
N ASP A 20 10.94 7.59 8.57
CA ASP A 20 11.27 7.52 9.99
C ASP A 20 11.51 6.09 10.49
N CYS A 21 10.78 5.11 9.95
CA CYS A 21 10.85 3.72 10.39
C CYS A 21 11.14 2.71 9.28
N GLY A 22 11.25 3.15 8.02
CA GLY A 22 11.53 2.28 6.87
C GLY A 22 10.38 1.33 6.53
N SER A 23 9.18 1.54 7.09
CA SER A 23 8.02 0.71 6.75
C SER A 23 7.55 1.04 5.34
N VAL A 24 7.33 0.01 4.52
CA VAL A 24 6.77 0.17 3.18
C VAL A 24 5.28 -0.10 3.20
N THR A 25 4.51 0.79 2.59
CA THR A 25 3.06 0.67 2.43
C THR A 25 2.69 0.68 0.95
N ILE A 26 1.62 -0.03 0.62
CA ILE A 26 1.07 -0.09 -0.73
C ILE A 26 -0.38 0.41 -0.74
N ARG A 27 -0.74 1.17 -1.78
CA ARG A 27 -2.05 1.78 -1.99
C ARG A 27 -2.57 1.49 -3.38
N GLY A 28 -3.49 0.53 -3.48
CA GLY A 28 -4.11 0.15 -4.75
C GLY A 28 -4.93 1.28 -5.38
N LYS A 29 -5.54 2.17 -4.57
CA LYS A 29 -6.36 3.29 -5.07
C LYS A 29 -5.62 4.19 -6.05
N TRP A 30 -4.33 4.43 -5.83
CA TRP A 30 -3.53 5.34 -6.64
C TRP A 30 -2.75 4.65 -7.76
N SER A 31 -2.88 3.33 -7.93
CA SER A 31 -2.09 2.57 -8.91
C SER A 31 -2.45 2.87 -10.38
N ILE A 32 -3.56 3.58 -10.62
CA ILE A 32 -4.01 4.00 -11.96
C ILE A 32 -4.28 5.51 -12.05
N GLU A 33 -3.86 6.28 -11.04
CA GLU A 33 -4.12 7.72 -10.99
C GLU A 33 -3.55 8.43 -12.23
N GLY A 34 -4.30 9.38 -12.79
CA GLY A 34 -3.91 10.07 -14.03
C GLY A 34 -4.12 9.28 -15.34
N ALA A 35 -4.68 8.06 -15.30
CA ALA A 35 -5.02 7.32 -16.51
C ALA A 35 -6.14 8.02 -17.33
N ARG A 36 -5.87 8.31 -18.61
CA ARG A 36 -6.82 9.00 -19.52
C ARG A 36 -7.59 8.06 -20.47
N THR A 37 -7.21 6.78 -20.51
CA THR A 37 -7.84 5.76 -21.36
C THR A 37 -7.82 4.40 -20.66
N LEU A 38 -8.71 3.49 -21.06
CA LEU A 38 -8.73 2.12 -20.54
C LEU A 38 -7.42 1.37 -20.81
N THR A 39 -6.86 1.54 -22.02
CA THR A 39 -5.56 0.94 -22.37
C THR A 39 -4.43 1.47 -21.49
N HIS A 40 -4.47 2.76 -21.13
CA HIS A 40 -3.48 3.35 -20.23
C HIS A 40 -3.63 2.79 -18.82
N ALA A 41 -4.84 2.79 -18.24
CA ALA A 41 -5.11 2.21 -16.93
C ALA A 41 -4.68 0.73 -16.86
N ALA A 42 -4.98 -0.06 -17.90
CA ALA A 42 -4.58 -1.46 -17.96
C ALA A 42 -3.05 -1.65 -18.07
N ARG A 43 -2.30 -0.70 -18.62
CA ARG A 43 -0.83 -0.73 -18.59
C ARG A 43 -0.33 -0.42 -17.18
N MET A 44 -0.83 0.64 -16.55
CA MET A 44 -0.45 1.01 -15.19
C MET A 44 -0.70 -0.11 -14.18
N LEU A 45 -1.84 -0.81 -14.27
CA LEU A 45 -2.11 -1.99 -13.42
C LEU A 45 -1.10 -3.13 -13.63
N ARG A 46 -0.66 -3.37 -14.87
CA ARG A 46 0.34 -4.39 -15.17
C ARG A 46 1.71 -3.99 -14.62
N ASP A 47 2.10 -2.72 -14.81
CA ASP A 47 3.35 -2.20 -14.29
C ASP A 47 3.36 -2.25 -12.76
N TYR A 48 2.26 -1.87 -12.12
CA TYR A 48 2.11 -1.99 -10.67
C TYR A 48 2.19 -3.43 -10.18
N ALA A 49 1.51 -4.38 -10.85
CA ALA A 49 1.61 -5.80 -10.52
C ALA A 49 3.06 -6.32 -10.63
N HIS A 50 3.79 -5.93 -11.67
CA HIS A 50 5.21 -6.27 -11.82
C HIS A 50 6.07 -5.71 -10.69
N GLU A 51 5.77 -4.51 -10.20
CA GLU A 51 6.48 -3.95 -9.05
C GLU A 51 6.21 -4.75 -7.76
N LEU A 52 4.97 -5.19 -7.54
CA LEU A 52 4.64 -6.08 -6.42
C LEU A 52 5.41 -7.42 -6.52
N GLU A 53 5.50 -7.99 -7.71
CA GLU A 53 6.29 -9.20 -7.97
C GLU A 53 7.78 -8.96 -7.71
N HIS A 54 8.31 -7.79 -8.10
CA HIS A 54 9.70 -7.42 -7.87
C HIS A 54 10.01 -7.29 -6.37
N MET A 55 9.13 -6.63 -5.60
CA MET A 55 9.23 -6.56 -4.14
C MET A 55 9.20 -7.95 -3.52
N ARG A 56 8.33 -8.84 -3.99
CA ARG A 56 8.35 -10.23 -3.52
C ARG A 56 9.67 -10.92 -3.82
N ALA A 57 10.20 -10.74 -5.03
CA ALA A 57 11.48 -11.33 -5.43
C ALA A 57 12.67 -10.78 -4.62
N SER A 58 12.59 -9.55 -4.11
CA SER A 58 13.59 -8.97 -3.21
C SER A 58 13.48 -9.43 -1.75
N GLY A 59 12.50 -10.28 -1.43
CA GLY A 59 12.34 -10.89 -0.11
C GLY A 59 11.34 -10.17 0.79
N LEU A 60 10.52 -9.27 0.24
CA LEU A 60 9.43 -8.64 0.97
C LEU A 60 8.16 -9.49 0.91
N GLU A 61 7.31 -9.39 1.93
CA GLU A 61 6.02 -10.07 2.06
C GLU A 61 4.98 -9.10 2.63
N LEU A 62 3.70 -9.40 2.41
CA LEU A 62 2.60 -8.71 3.10
C LEU A 62 2.62 -9.06 4.59
N ALA A 63 2.55 -8.06 5.45
CA ALA A 63 2.46 -8.26 6.90
C ALA A 63 1.09 -8.84 7.31
N SER A 64 0.04 -8.49 6.57
CA SER A 64 -1.34 -8.91 6.77
C SER A 64 -2.11 -8.84 5.43
N PRO A 65 -3.34 -9.37 5.33
CA PRO A 65 -4.17 -9.18 4.15
C PRO A 65 -4.36 -7.69 3.82
N VAL A 66 -4.38 -7.36 2.53
CA VAL A 66 -4.71 -6.01 2.07
C VAL A 66 -6.18 -5.72 2.38
N GLU A 67 -6.45 -4.62 3.09
CA GLU A 67 -7.80 -4.17 3.42
C GLU A 67 -8.05 -2.80 2.78
N ALA A 68 -9.18 -2.67 2.07
CA ALA A 68 -9.60 -1.42 1.43
C ALA A 68 -8.43 -0.69 0.73
N ASP A 69 -7.80 -1.36 -0.24
CA ASP A 69 -6.63 -0.87 -1.00
C ASP A 69 -5.32 -0.63 -0.24
N TYR A 70 -5.30 -0.78 1.08
CA TYR A 70 -4.14 -0.54 1.93
C TYR A 70 -3.43 -1.84 2.34
N GLY A 71 -2.11 -1.89 2.22
CA GLY A 71 -1.29 -2.99 2.70
C GLY A 71 0.04 -2.52 3.29
N VAL A 72 0.52 -3.26 4.30
CA VAL A 72 1.86 -3.07 4.89
C VAL A 72 2.77 -4.18 4.40
N VAL A 73 3.98 -3.81 3.99
CA VAL A 73 4.99 -4.71 3.45
C VAL A 73 6.19 -4.77 4.40
N ARG A 74 6.71 -5.98 4.63
CA ARG A 74 7.84 -6.24 5.55
C ARG A 74 8.83 -7.25 4.96
N PRO A 75 10.07 -7.29 5.45
CA PRO A 75 10.98 -8.40 5.16
C PRO A 75 10.35 -9.74 5.54
N GLY A 76 10.43 -10.73 4.63
CA GLY A 76 9.90 -12.07 4.85
C GLY A 76 10.57 -12.74 6.04
N GLY A 77 9.78 -13.06 7.07
CA GLY A 77 10.26 -13.62 8.34
C GLY A 77 10.19 -12.66 9.53
N ALA A 78 9.80 -11.40 9.32
CA ALA A 78 9.41 -10.51 10.41
C ALA A 78 8.14 -11.06 11.09
N PRO A 79 8.06 -11.07 12.43
CA PRO A 79 6.84 -11.48 13.13
C PRO A 79 5.67 -10.56 12.77
N PRO A 80 4.44 -11.10 12.71
CA PRO A 80 3.22 -10.31 12.47
C PRO A 80 3.01 -9.29 13.60
N ASP A 81 2.43 -8.12 13.30
CA ASP A 81 2.17 -7.07 14.31
C ASP A 81 1.18 -7.50 15.39
N ASP A 82 0.28 -8.42 15.06
CA ASP A 82 -0.67 -9.06 15.97
C ASP A 82 0.03 -9.89 17.08
N ALA A 83 1.36 -10.04 17.03
CA ALA A 83 2.15 -10.57 18.14
C ALA A 83 2.48 -9.52 19.23
N LEU A 84 2.19 -8.23 19.01
CA LEU A 84 2.53 -7.14 19.95
C LEU A 84 1.35 -6.70 20.84
N ASP A 85 0.11 -7.14 20.56
CA ASP A 85 -1.08 -6.79 21.35
C ASP A 85 -1.30 -7.66 22.61
N VAL A 86 -0.28 -8.41 23.05
CA VAL A 86 -0.37 -9.29 24.23
C VAL A 86 0.59 -8.88 25.35
N LEU A 87 0.93 -7.59 25.51
CA LEU A 87 1.65 -7.11 26.71
C LEU A 87 1.34 -5.64 27.00
N ASP A 88 0.21 -5.35 27.66
CA ASP A 88 0.19 -4.49 28.86
C ASP A 88 -1.22 -4.51 29.49
N ASP A 89 -1.41 -5.42 30.46
CA ASP A 89 -2.48 -5.37 31.44
C ASP A 89 -1.77 -5.35 32.80
N GLU A 90 -1.34 -4.15 33.25
CA GLU A 90 -1.00 -3.85 34.64
C GLU A 90 -1.59 -2.51 35.09
#